data_AF-A0A344TCZ1-F1
#
_entry.id   AF-A0A344TCZ1-F1
#
_cell.length_a   1.000
_cell.length_b   1.000
_cell.length_c   1.000
_cell.angle_alpha   90.00
_cell.angle_beta   90.00
_cell.angle_gamma   90.00
#
_symmetry.space_group_name_H-M   'P 1'
#
loop_
_entity.id
_entity.type
_entity.pdbx_description
1 polymer ?
#
loop_
_entity_poly.entity_id
_entity_poly.type
_entity_poly.pdbx_seq_one_letter_code
_entity_poly.pdbx_strand_id
1 'polypeptide(L)'
;MVSIDFQQGGLAKFLKMPLSEAFLDERIDAETLLNPNISQVYEQMVNAATYSQIIEIVEDYLWQKIKYQTVDIHPFDKVNLLILNQPATYSIEYLANQACLSLSQFERRFKQQIGVSPKFFLRINRFHQAFMLKDQNPTLDWLSIALQTGYNDYQHLVKDFKQFSGTTPNSLLKAQAAAPERILRLG
;
A
#
# COMPACT_ATOMS: atom_id res chain seq x y z
N MET A 1 -6.64 -12.10 16.24
CA MET A 1 -5.60 -11.82 15.22
C MET A 1 -5.21 -10.37 15.38
N VAL A 2 -3.93 -10.07 15.57
CA VAL A 2 -3.40 -8.70 15.63
C VAL A 2 -2.68 -8.44 14.32
N SER A 3 -2.97 -7.31 13.68
CA SER A 3 -2.29 -6.84 12.49
C SER A 3 -1.65 -5.48 12.77
N ILE A 4 -0.50 -5.23 12.15
CA ILE A 4 0.20 -3.95 12.21
C ILE A 4 0.34 -3.49 10.77
N ASP A 5 -0.39 -2.43 10.43
CA ASP A 5 -0.41 -1.88 9.08
C ASP A 5 0.51 -0.66 9.00
N PHE A 6 1.47 -0.71 8.07
CA PHE A 6 2.40 0.39 7.84
C PHE A 6 1.87 1.29 6.73
N GLN A 7 2.06 2.60 6.91
CA GLN A 7 1.90 3.56 5.82
C GLN A 7 2.86 3.23 4.66
N GLN A 8 2.53 3.67 3.44
CA GLN A 8 3.36 3.40 2.27
C GLN A 8 4.80 3.93 2.46
N GLY A 9 5.79 3.05 2.33
CA GLY A 9 7.20 3.38 2.60
C GLY A 9 7.60 3.35 4.08
N GLY A 10 6.64 3.24 5.00
CA GLY A 10 6.88 3.12 6.44
C GLY A 10 7.61 1.84 6.81
N LEU A 11 7.25 0.71 6.19
CA LEU A 11 7.89 -0.58 6.43
C LEU A 11 9.38 -0.57 6.03
N ALA A 12 9.72 0.02 4.87
CA ALA A 12 11.11 0.14 4.42
C ALA A 12 11.97 0.92 5.43
N LYS A 13 11.43 2.01 5.97
CA LYS A 13 12.10 2.82 6.99
C LYS A 13 12.22 2.07 8.32
N PHE A 14 11.15 1.41 8.74
CA PHE A 14 11.11 0.62 9.96
C PHE A 14 12.16 -0.50 9.97
N LEU A 15 12.27 -1.22 8.84
CA LEU A 15 13.22 -2.32 8.65
C LEU A 15 14.64 -1.84 8.30
N LYS A 16 14.80 -0.58 7.85
CA LYS A 16 16.04 -0.04 7.28
C LYS A 16 16.59 -0.88 6.11
N MET A 17 15.68 -1.43 5.30
CA MET A 17 16.02 -2.26 4.15
C MET A 17 15.15 -1.92 2.94
N PRO A 18 15.65 -2.11 1.71
CA PRO A 18 14.85 -1.92 0.53
C PRO A 18 13.78 -3.03 0.40
N LEU A 19 12.54 -2.64 0.14
CA LEU A 19 11.44 -3.59 -0.09
C LEU A 19 11.49 -4.25 -1.48
N SER A 20 12.37 -3.77 -2.36
CA SER A 20 12.49 -4.25 -3.74
C SER A 20 12.98 -5.70 -3.88
N GLU A 21 13.40 -6.35 -2.79
CA GLU A 21 14.18 -7.58 -2.84
C GLU A 21 13.49 -8.84 -2.27
N ALA A 22 12.30 -8.78 -1.67
CA ALA A 22 11.59 -10.00 -1.21
C ALA A 22 10.13 -9.84 -0.70
N PHE A 23 9.50 -8.66 -0.73
CA PHE A 23 8.30 -8.44 0.12
C PHE A 23 6.96 -8.50 -0.60
N LEU A 24 6.93 -8.70 -1.91
CA LEU A 24 5.70 -8.59 -2.68
C LEU A 24 4.99 -9.94 -2.73
N ASP A 25 3.81 -9.99 -2.12
CA ASP A 25 2.93 -11.17 -2.09
C ASP A 25 3.55 -12.41 -1.38
N GLU A 26 4.55 -12.17 -0.54
CA GLU A 26 5.21 -13.21 0.25
C GLU A 26 4.83 -13.11 1.73
N ARG A 27 4.73 -14.27 2.38
CA ARG A 27 4.63 -14.37 3.85
C ARG A 27 6.01 -14.73 4.38
N ILE A 28 6.66 -13.74 4.98
CA ILE A 28 7.98 -13.90 5.58
C ILE A 28 7.81 -14.05 7.08
N ASP A 29 8.56 -14.97 7.67
CA ASP A 29 8.62 -15.14 9.11
C ASP A 29 9.16 -13.86 9.77
N ALA A 30 8.43 -13.37 10.78
CA ALA A 30 8.82 -12.19 11.54
C ALA A 30 10.20 -12.36 12.21
N GLU A 31 10.58 -13.57 12.64
CA GLU A 31 11.90 -13.86 13.21
C GLU A 31 13.04 -13.75 12.19
N THR A 32 12.73 -14.00 10.91
CA THR A 32 13.71 -13.84 9.83
C THR A 32 13.91 -12.36 9.48
N LEU A 33 12.84 -11.57 9.58
CA LEU A 33 12.82 -10.18 9.15
C LEU A 33 13.18 -9.18 10.25
N LEU A 34 12.69 -9.44 11.45
CA LEU A 34 12.84 -8.59 12.62
C LEU A 34 13.98 -9.10 13.50
N ASN A 35 14.36 -8.31 14.50
CA ASN A 35 15.44 -8.71 15.39
C ASN A 35 15.05 -9.96 16.22
N PRO A 36 16.03 -10.70 16.77
CA PRO A 36 15.76 -11.87 17.62
C PRO A 36 14.85 -11.60 18.83
N ASN A 37 14.69 -10.34 19.22
CA ASN A 37 13.79 -9.93 20.30
C ASN A 37 12.30 -10.12 19.94
N ILE A 38 11.94 -10.35 18.67
CA ILE A 38 10.54 -10.53 18.27
C ILE A 38 9.90 -11.78 18.89
N SER A 39 10.68 -12.85 19.11
CA SER A 39 10.19 -14.07 19.77
C SER A 39 9.76 -13.79 21.22
N GLN A 40 10.45 -12.89 21.91
CA GLN A 40 10.08 -12.46 23.27
C GLN A 40 8.77 -11.66 23.28
N VAL A 41 8.59 -10.79 22.28
CA VAL A 41 7.33 -10.04 22.11
C VAL A 41 6.17 -11.00 21.87
N TYR A 42 6.38 -12.00 21.00
CA TYR A 42 5.38 -13.04 20.75
C TYR A 42 5.02 -13.81 22.03
N GLU A 43 6.02 -14.23 22.81
CA GLU A 43 5.80 -14.91 24.09
C GLU A 43 5.01 -14.04 25.08
N GLN A 44 5.32 -12.74 25.17
CA GLN A 44 4.56 -11.80 26.01
C GLN A 44 3.11 -11.66 25.54
N MET A 45 2.87 -11.59 24.23
CA MET A 45 1.52 -11.49 23.65
C MET A 45 0.69 -12.74 23.94
N VAL A 46 1.28 -13.94 23.86
CA VAL A 46 0.59 -15.22 24.16
C VAL A 46 0.18 -15.30 25.63
N ASN A 47 0.99 -14.74 26.54
CA ASN A 47 0.73 -14.74 27.98
C ASN A 47 -0.10 -13.54 28.47
N ALA A 48 -0.50 -12.62 27.58
CA ALA A 48 -1.30 -11.47 27.93
C ALA A 48 -2.75 -11.89 28.27
N ALA A 49 -3.28 -11.36 29.37
CA ALA A 49 -4.64 -11.67 29.82
C ALA A 49 -5.72 -10.89 29.06
N THR A 50 -5.34 -9.81 28.36
CA THR A 50 -6.28 -8.92 27.67
C THR A 50 -5.71 -8.38 26.35
N TYR A 51 -6.59 -7.95 25.44
CA TYR A 51 -6.19 -7.26 24.22
C TYR A 51 -5.46 -5.94 24.48
N SER A 52 -5.82 -5.20 25.53
CA SER A 52 -5.14 -3.96 25.91
C SER A 52 -3.66 -4.21 26.23
N GLN A 53 -3.36 -5.27 26.97
CA GLN A 53 -1.97 -5.67 27.25
C GLN A 53 -1.21 -6.06 25.98
N ILE A 54 -1.87 -6.75 25.04
CA ILE A 54 -1.26 -7.08 23.75
C ILE A 54 -0.88 -5.81 22.98
N ILE A 55 -1.75 -4.80 22.99
CA ILE A 55 -1.47 -3.51 22.35
C ILE A 55 -0.27 -2.82 23.01
N GLU A 56 -0.22 -2.76 24.35
CA GLU A 56 0.90 -2.16 25.10
C GLU A 56 2.23 -2.85 24.76
N ILE A 57 2.27 -4.18 24.74
CA ILE A 57 3.45 -4.97 24.38
C ILE A 57 3.95 -4.64 22.96
N VAL A 58 3.02 -4.57 22.00
CA VAL A 58 3.36 -4.26 20.61
C VAL A 58 3.84 -2.81 20.47
N GLU A 59 3.16 -1.86 21.11
CA GLU A 59 3.54 -0.44 21.07
C GLU A 59 4.92 -0.21 21.68
N ASP A 60 5.23 -0.84 22.81
CA ASP A 60 6.53 -0.76 23.46
C ASP A 60 7.64 -1.28 22.54
N TYR A 61 7.41 -2.41 21.87
CA TYR A 61 8.37 -2.96 20.90
C TYR A 61 8.60 -2.00 19.73
N LEU A 62 7.53 -1.48 19.12
CA LEU A 62 7.61 -0.54 18.01
C LEU A 62 8.34 0.74 18.43
N TRP A 63 8.04 1.27 19.62
CA TRP A 63 8.70 2.44 20.17
C TRP A 63 10.20 2.23 20.36
N GLN A 64 10.61 1.10 20.95
CA GLN A 64 12.03 0.80 21.12
C GLN A 64 12.77 0.71 19.77
N LYS A 65 12.12 0.18 18.74
CA LYS A 65 12.69 0.11 17.39
C LYS A 65 12.89 1.47 16.75
N ILE A 66 12.00 2.45 16.97
CA ILE A 66 12.05 3.76 16.31
C ILE A 66 12.72 4.86 17.15
N LYS A 67 12.78 4.73 18.48
CA LYS A 67 13.25 5.76 19.42
C LYS A 67 14.64 6.32 19.10
N TYR A 68 15.54 5.47 18.60
CA TYR A 68 16.91 5.85 18.25
C TYR A 68 17.15 5.96 16.75
N GLN A 69 16.08 5.94 15.94
CA GLN A 69 16.22 6.13 14.51
C GLN A 69 16.28 7.61 14.15
N THR A 70 17.37 8.01 13.54
CA THR A 70 17.43 9.29 12.82
C THR A 70 16.57 9.19 11.58
N VAL A 71 15.49 9.97 11.51
CA VAL A 71 14.67 10.07 10.29
C VAL A 71 15.44 10.96 9.30
N ASP A 72 16.09 10.34 8.32
CA ASP A 72 16.63 11.08 7.18
C ASP A 72 15.47 11.51 6.27
N ILE A 73 15.12 12.79 6.31
CA ILE A 73 14.04 13.37 5.51
C ILE A 73 14.63 13.79 4.17
N HIS A 74 14.45 12.96 3.16
CA HIS A 74 14.83 13.26 1.79
C HIS A 74 13.70 14.07 1.11
N PRO A 75 14.00 14.97 0.15
CA PRO A 75 12.96 15.60 -0.70
C PRO A 75 11.99 14.60 -1.34
N PHE A 76 12.48 13.38 -1.60
CA PHE A 76 11.67 12.25 -2.07
C PHE A 76 10.51 11.92 -1.14
N ASP A 77 10.69 11.99 0.19
CA ASP A 77 9.63 11.64 1.14
C ASP A 77 8.43 12.58 1.04
N LYS A 78 8.68 13.87 0.76
CA LYS A 78 7.62 14.86 0.50
C LYS A 78 6.91 14.59 -0.82
N VAL A 79 7.67 14.31 -1.87
CA VAL A 79 7.11 13.97 -3.20
C VAL A 79 6.31 12.68 -3.15
N ASN A 80 6.75 11.70 -2.38
CA ASN A 80 6.05 10.45 -2.20
C ASN A 80 4.66 10.71 -1.60
N LEU A 81 4.54 11.56 -0.56
CA LEU A 81 3.23 11.96 -0.03
C LEU A 81 2.31 12.60 -1.08
N LEU A 82 2.87 13.37 -2.03
CA LEU A 82 2.07 13.92 -3.14
C LEU A 82 1.52 12.81 -4.05
N ILE A 83 2.31 11.78 -4.34
CA ILE A 83 1.86 10.62 -5.14
C ILE A 83 0.79 9.83 -4.41
N LEU A 84 0.90 9.71 -3.09
CA LEU A 84 -0.07 8.98 -2.28
C LEU A 84 -1.42 9.70 -2.21
N ASN A 85 -1.40 11.03 -2.12
CA ASN A 85 -2.60 11.85 -2.02
C ASN A 85 -3.20 12.19 -3.39
N GLN A 86 -2.37 12.32 -4.43
CA GLN A 86 -2.75 12.80 -5.77
C GLN A 86 -2.03 12.03 -6.90
N PRO A 87 -2.23 10.71 -6.99
CA PRO A 87 -1.46 9.83 -7.88
C PRO A 87 -1.61 10.15 -9.37
N ALA A 88 -2.76 10.67 -9.81
CA ALA A 88 -3.04 10.94 -11.21
C ALA A 88 -2.66 12.35 -11.68
N THR A 89 -2.20 13.23 -10.78
CA THR A 89 -2.04 14.67 -11.08
C THR A 89 -0.72 15.01 -11.77
N TYR A 90 0.36 14.29 -11.44
CA TYR A 90 1.72 14.67 -11.81
C TYR A 90 2.42 13.59 -12.62
N SER A 91 3.20 13.99 -13.62
CA SER A 91 4.08 13.05 -14.31
C SER A 91 5.22 12.59 -13.40
N ILE A 92 5.75 11.39 -13.64
CA ILE A 92 6.86 10.85 -12.85
C ILE A 92 8.11 11.73 -13.03
N GLU A 93 8.30 12.29 -14.23
CA GLU A 93 9.37 13.23 -14.54
C GLU A 93 9.26 14.51 -13.70
N TYR A 94 8.05 15.06 -13.54
CA TYR A 94 7.83 16.21 -12.67
C TYR A 94 8.17 15.87 -11.22
N LEU A 95 7.69 14.72 -10.73
CA LEU A 95 7.92 14.25 -9.36
C LEU A 95 9.42 14.00 -9.09
N ALA A 96 10.14 13.43 -10.05
CA ALA A 96 11.58 13.24 -9.98
C ALA A 96 12.33 14.58 -9.84
N ASN A 97 11.96 15.57 -10.67
CA ASN A 97 12.53 16.91 -10.59
C ASN A 97 12.25 17.59 -9.24
N GLN A 98 11.03 17.48 -8.70
CA GLN A 98 10.70 18.00 -7.37
C GLN A 98 11.48 17.31 -6.25
N ALA A 99 11.88 16.05 -6.44
CA ALA A 99 12.73 15.33 -5.51
C ALA A 99 14.23 15.61 -5.67
N CYS A 100 14.61 16.49 -6.61
CA CYS A 100 16.00 16.74 -7.03
C CYS A 100 16.72 15.46 -7.49
N LEU A 101 16.00 14.57 -8.19
CA LEU A 101 16.52 13.30 -8.69
C LEU A 101 16.34 13.20 -10.20
N SER A 102 17.25 12.48 -10.86
CA SER A 102 16.98 12.00 -12.22
C SER A 102 15.84 10.98 -12.19
N LEU A 103 15.20 10.75 -13.34
CA LEU A 103 14.11 9.78 -13.47
C LEU A 103 14.53 8.38 -12.98
N SER A 104 15.70 7.90 -13.40
CA SER A 104 16.22 6.58 -12.98
C SER A 104 16.51 6.51 -11.48
N GLN A 105 17.05 7.59 -10.89
CA GLN A 105 17.29 7.66 -9.45
C GLN A 105 15.98 7.64 -8.66
N PHE A 106 14.98 8.38 -9.16
CA PHE A 106 13.64 8.43 -8.58
C PHE A 106 12.97 7.06 -8.62
N GLU A 107 12.93 6.40 -9.80
CA GLU A 107 12.32 5.08 -9.95
C GLU A 107 13.00 4.03 -9.05
N ARG A 108 14.34 4.05 -8.97
CA ARG A 108 15.10 3.16 -8.08
C ARG A 108 14.74 3.40 -6.62
N ARG A 109 14.77 4.66 -6.17
CA ARG A 109 14.46 5.02 -4.78
C ARG A 109 13.01 4.68 -4.42
N PHE A 110 12.07 4.94 -5.33
CA PHE A 110 10.67 4.59 -5.16
C PHE A 110 10.49 3.08 -5.03
N LYS A 111 11.12 2.30 -5.91
CA LYS A 111 11.06 0.83 -5.82
C LYS A 111 11.67 0.31 -4.52
N GLN A 112 12.77 0.89 -4.04
CA GLN A 112 13.37 0.52 -2.76
C GLN A 112 12.45 0.83 -1.57
N GLN A 113 11.72 1.95 -1.58
CA GLN A 113 10.85 2.30 -0.46
C GLN A 113 9.46 1.66 -0.53
N ILE A 114 8.88 1.51 -1.73
CA ILE A 114 7.49 1.06 -1.93
C ILE A 114 7.42 -0.39 -2.40
N GLY A 115 8.54 -0.97 -2.86
CA GLY A 115 8.62 -2.35 -3.39
C GLY A 115 8.35 -2.45 -4.90
N VAL A 116 7.54 -1.55 -5.45
CA VAL A 116 7.15 -1.54 -6.87
C VAL A 116 7.57 -0.26 -7.59
N SER A 117 7.55 -0.27 -8.93
CA SER A 117 7.86 0.94 -9.70
C SER A 117 6.74 2.00 -9.55
N PRO A 118 7.05 3.30 -9.72
CA PRO A 118 6.04 4.36 -9.67
C PRO A 118 4.90 4.11 -10.68
N LYS A 119 5.23 3.71 -11.91
CA LYS A 119 4.22 3.40 -12.94
C LYS A 119 3.26 2.29 -12.51
N PHE A 120 3.79 1.23 -11.90
CA PHE A 120 2.95 0.13 -11.42
C PHE A 120 2.07 0.56 -10.25
N PHE A 121 2.62 1.34 -9.31
CA PHE A 121 1.88 1.91 -8.20
C PHE A 121 0.71 2.80 -8.68
N LEU A 122 0.96 3.67 -9.65
CA LEU A 122 -0.09 4.53 -10.24
C LEU A 122 -1.19 3.71 -10.91
N ARG A 123 -0.88 2.57 -11.55
CA ARG A 123 -1.89 1.67 -12.11
C ARG A 123 -2.75 1.01 -11.02
N ILE A 124 -2.14 0.55 -9.92
CA ILE A 124 -2.88 0.00 -8.78
C ILE A 124 -3.84 1.06 -8.22
N ASN A 125 -3.34 2.27 -7.99
CA ASN A 125 -4.18 3.34 -7.46
C ASN A 125 -5.33 3.68 -8.42
N ARG A 126 -5.04 3.80 -9.72
CA ARG A 126 -6.04 4.03 -10.74
C ARG A 126 -7.14 2.96 -10.74
N PHE A 127 -6.73 1.69 -10.69
CA PHE A 127 -7.65 0.56 -10.57
C PHE A 127 -8.53 0.70 -9.32
N HIS A 128 -7.93 1.00 -8.16
CA HIS A 128 -8.66 1.19 -6.91
C HIS A 128 -9.66 2.36 -6.98
N GLN A 129 -9.26 3.50 -7.55
CA GLN A 129 -10.14 4.65 -7.75
C GLN A 129 -11.31 4.32 -8.69
N ALA A 130 -11.06 3.62 -9.79
CA ALA A 130 -12.12 3.21 -10.72
C ALA A 130 -13.12 2.28 -10.05
N PHE A 131 -12.64 1.37 -9.22
CA PHE A 131 -13.47 0.47 -8.45
C PHE A 131 -14.33 1.22 -7.41
N MET A 132 -13.71 2.07 -6.58
CA MET A 132 -14.42 2.88 -5.58
C MET A 132 -15.44 3.83 -6.21
N LEU A 133 -15.09 4.48 -7.32
CA LEU A 133 -15.99 5.39 -8.03
C LEU A 133 -17.23 4.65 -8.55
N LYS A 134 -17.03 3.46 -9.13
CA LYS A 134 -18.16 2.61 -9.58
C LYS A 134 -19.02 2.15 -8.42
N ASP A 135 -18.38 1.79 -7.31
CA ASP A 135 -19.06 1.29 -6.13
C ASP A 135 -19.98 2.35 -5.50
N GLN A 136 -19.47 3.59 -5.42
CA GLN A 136 -20.22 4.75 -4.92
C GLN A 136 -21.27 5.24 -5.93
N ASN A 137 -21.07 5.00 -7.23
CA ASN A 137 -21.97 5.46 -8.29
C ASN A 137 -22.36 4.30 -9.22
N PRO A 138 -23.24 3.38 -8.79
CA PRO A 138 -23.58 2.17 -9.55
C PRO A 138 -24.17 2.45 -10.93
N THR A 139 -24.76 3.62 -11.15
CA THR A 139 -25.39 4.03 -12.42
C THR A 139 -24.41 4.52 -13.47
N LEU A 140 -23.19 4.94 -13.10
CA LEU A 140 -22.18 5.40 -14.05
C LEU A 140 -21.68 4.25 -14.93
N ASP A 141 -21.58 4.46 -16.23
CA ASP A 141 -21.02 3.46 -17.13
C ASP A 141 -19.50 3.36 -16.98
N TRP A 142 -18.93 2.21 -17.35
CA TRP A 142 -17.50 1.95 -17.19
C TRP A 142 -16.60 2.81 -18.09
N LEU A 143 -17.10 3.32 -19.22
CA LEU A 143 -16.30 4.20 -20.07
C LEU A 143 -16.15 5.56 -19.39
N SER A 144 -17.23 6.11 -18.84
CA SER A 144 -17.19 7.34 -18.04
C SER A 144 -16.25 7.22 -16.85
N ILE A 145 -16.30 6.09 -16.14
CA ILE A 145 -15.38 5.81 -15.01
C ILE A 145 -13.94 5.68 -15.47
N ALA A 146 -13.70 5.00 -16.60
CA ALA A 146 -12.36 4.88 -17.17
C ALA A 146 -11.77 6.28 -17.41
N LEU A 147 -12.50 7.16 -18.09
CA LEU A 147 -12.04 8.51 -18.42
C LEU A 147 -11.82 9.37 -17.16
N GLN A 148 -12.75 9.34 -16.20
CA GLN A 148 -12.63 10.11 -14.96
C GLN A 148 -11.47 9.67 -14.07
N THR A 149 -11.07 8.40 -14.15
CA THR A 149 -9.95 7.87 -13.37
C THR A 149 -8.62 7.87 -14.13
N GLY A 150 -8.59 8.40 -15.36
CA GLY A 150 -7.34 8.57 -16.13
C GLY A 150 -6.93 7.33 -16.93
N TYR A 151 -7.87 6.45 -17.27
CA TYR A 151 -7.70 5.48 -18.35
C TYR A 151 -7.97 6.12 -19.70
N ASN A 152 -7.26 5.67 -20.72
CA ASN A 152 -7.48 6.11 -22.10
C ASN A 152 -8.77 5.53 -22.68
N ASP A 153 -9.13 4.30 -22.27
CA ASP A 153 -10.31 3.60 -22.75
C ASP A 153 -10.71 2.47 -21.78
N TYR A 154 -11.88 1.88 -22.05
CA TYR A 154 -12.41 0.74 -21.29
C TYR A 154 -11.52 -0.52 -21.39
N GLN A 155 -10.82 -0.75 -22.49
CA GLN A 155 -9.99 -1.95 -22.65
C GLN A 155 -8.78 -1.93 -21.72
N HIS A 156 -8.15 -0.76 -21.55
CA HIS A 156 -7.08 -0.56 -20.58
C HIS A 156 -7.58 -0.76 -19.15
N LEU A 157 -8.77 -0.26 -18.82
CA LEU A 157 -9.40 -0.52 -17.53
C LEU A 157 -9.60 -2.03 -17.31
N VAL A 158 -10.21 -2.74 -18.28
CA VAL A 158 -10.44 -4.19 -18.15
C VAL A 158 -9.15 -4.97 -17.98
N LYS A 159 -8.07 -4.59 -18.68
CA LYS A 159 -6.75 -5.23 -18.53
C LYS A 159 -6.22 -5.08 -17.11
N ASP A 160 -6.29 -3.88 -16.53
CA ASP A 160 -5.87 -3.63 -15.15
C ASP A 160 -6.73 -4.41 -14.15
N PHE A 161 -8.06 -4.43 -14.32
CA PHE A 161 -8.94 -5.22 -13.46
C PHE A 161 -8.61 -6.71 -13.48
N LYS A 162 -8.39 -7.29 -14.67
CA LYS A 162 -7.98 -8.69 -14.80
C LYS A 162 -6.63 -8.94 -14.14
N GLN A 163 -5.68 -8.03 -14.31
CA GLN A 163 -4.35 -8.17 -13.73
C GLN A 163 -4.38 -8.11 -12.19
N PHE A 164 -5.13 -7.16 -11.60
CA PHE A 164 -5.06 -6.90 -10.17
C PHE A 164 -6.09 -7.67 -9.33
N SER A 165 -7.24 -8.02 -9.91
CA SER A 165 -8.31 -8.75 -9.21
C SER A 165 -8.53 -10.18 -9.71
N GLY A 166 -7.80 -10.60 -10.75
CA GLY A 166 -8.00 -11.89 -11.42
C GLY A 166 -9.29 -11.98 -12.25
N THR A 167 -10.12 -10.93 -12.29
CA THR A 167 -11.43 -10.98 -12.95
C THR A 167 -11.81 -9.67 -13.64
N THR A 168 -12.97 -9.65 -14.31
CA THR A 168 -13.45 -8.45 -15.01
C THR A 168 -14.15 -7.48 -14.06
N PRO A 169 -14.26 -6.18 -14.41
CA PRO A 169 -14.90 -5.19 -13.55
C PRO A 169 -16.31 -5.57 -13.09
N ASN A 170 -17.15 -6.08 -14.00
CA ASN A 170 -18.52 -6.50 -13.67
C ASN A 170 -18.55 -7.73 -12.77
N SER A 171 -17.64 -8.68 -12.98
CA SER A 171 -17.54 -9.88 -12.14
C SER A 171 -17.10 -9.53 -10.72
N LEU A 172 -16.14 -8.60 -10.59
CA LEU A 172 -15.65 -8.14 -9.30
C LEU A 172 -16.75 -7.45 -8.49
N LEU A 173 -17.55 -6.57 -9.10
CA LEU A 173 -18.68 -5.94 -8.42
C LEU A 173 -19.72 -6.94 -7.94
N LYS A 174 -20.05 -7.95 -8.77
CA LYS A 174 -20.99 -9.00 -8.38
C LYS A 174 -20.48 -9.78 -7.17
N ALA A 175 -19.19 -10.12 -7.16
CA ALA A 175 -18.56 -10.80 -6.03
C ALA A 175 -18.61 -9.92 -4.76
N GLN A 176 -18.31 -8.62 -4.87
CA GLN A 176 -18.33 -7.71 -3.73
C GLN A 176 -19.74 -7.44 -3.18
N ALA A 177 -20.75 -7.38 -4.04
CA ALA A 177 -22.15 -7.26 -3.62
C ALA A 177 -22.63 -8.50 -2.82
N ALA A 178 -22.01 -9.66 -3.08
CA ALA A 178 -22.29 -10.91 -2.36
C ALA A 178 -21.38 -11.13 -1.14
N ALA A 179 -20.48 -10.18 -0.82
CA ALA A 179 -19.51 -10.34 0.26
C ALA A 179 -20.20 -10.23 1.65
N PRO A 180 -19.94 -11.14 2.60
CA PRO A 180 -20.61 -11.18 3.90
C PRO A 180 -20.54 -9.87 4.67
N GLU A 181 -19.39 -9.22 4.68
CA GLU A 181 -19.14 -7.94 5.35
C GLU A 181 -20.06 -6.82 4.85
N ARG A 182 -20.42 -6.84 3.56
CA ARG A 182 -21.31 -5.86 2.94
C ARG A 182 -22.78 -6.19 3.17
N ILE A 183 -23.12 -7.49 3.15
CA ILE A 183 -24.45 -7.99 3.50
C ILE A 183 -24.78 -7.65 4.96
N LEU A 184 -23.78 -7.74 5.85
CA LEU A 184 -23.90 -7.48 7.27
C LEU A 184 -23.75 -5.99 7.65
N ARG A 185 -23.49 -5.09 6.66
CA ARG A 185 -23.28 -3.64 6.85
C ARG A 185 -22.19 -3.30 7.88
N LEU A 186 -21.08 -4.04 7.83
CA LEU A 186 -19.94 -3.83 8.74
C LEU A 186 -18.86 -2.88 8.16
N GLY A 187 -19.16 -2.15 7.09
CA GLY A 187 -18.26 -1.24 6.40
C GLY A 187 -18.87 0.12 6.12
#